data_AF-A0A0S2JEY6-F1
#
_entry.id   AF-A0A0S2JEY6-F1
#
_cell.length_a   1.000
_cell.length_b   1.000
_cell.length_c   1.000
_cell.angle_alpha   90.00
_cell.angle_beta   90.00
_cell.angle_gamma   90.00
#
_symmetry.space_group_name_H-M   'P 1'
#
loop_
_entity.id
_entity.type
_entity.pdbx_description
1 polymer ?
#
loop_
_entity_poly.entity_id
_entity_poly.type
_entity_poly.pdbx_seq_one_letter_code
_entity_poly.pdbx_strand_id
1 'polypeptide(L)' 'MKIEQKKLLVKVILTLQSDHNGCKEEAINMAKEALGIDVEHNSIREMINKISEEQIEKFMALL' A
#
# COMPACT_ATOMS: atom_id res chain seq x y z
N MET A 1 8.38 -15.37 1.72
CA MET A 1 7.79 -14.31 0.87
C MET A 1 8.81 -13.83 -0.15
N LYS A 2 8.39 -13.66 -1.41
CA LYS A 2 9.20 -13.01 -2.46
C LYS A 2 9.40 -11.52 -2.12
N ILE A 3 10.44 -10.88 -2.66
CA ILE A 3 10.75 -9.48 -2.38
C ILE A 3 9.59 -8.54 -2.73
N GLU A 4 8.91 -8.80 -3.84
CA GLU A 4 7.69 -8.07 -4.26
C GLU A 4 6.56 -8.14 -3.23
N GLN A 5 6.35 -9.32 -2.62
CA GLN A 5 5.33 -9.49 -1.58
C GLN A 5 5.71 -8.72 -0.31
N LYS A 6 7.00 -8.63 0.02
CA LYS A 6 7.48 -7.84 1.16
C LYS A 6 7.28 -6.34 0.91
N LYS A 7 7.64 -5.85 -0.28
CA LYS A 7 7.41 -4.45 -0.68
C LYS A 7 5.93 -4.07 -0.61
N LEU A 8 5.05 -4.95 -1.11
CA LEU A 8 3.60 -4.73 -1.05
C LEU A 8 3.08 -4.67 0.39
N LEU A 9 3.53 -5.57 1.25
CA LEU A 9 3.15 -5.55 2.67
C LEU A 9 3.62 -4.26 3.36
N VAL A 10 4.84 -3.80 3.07
CA VAL A 10 5.36 -2.53 3.58
C VAL A 10 4.53 -1.36 3.08
N LYS A 11 4.15 -1.34 1.80
CA LYS A 11 3.26 -0.31 1.25
C LYS A 11 1.92 -0.28 1.98
N VAL A 12 1.31 -1.45 2.23
CA VAL A 12 0.07 -1.58 3.03
C VAL A 12 0.24 -0.99 4.44
N ILE A 13 1.32 -1.32 5.14
CA ILE A 13 1.60 -0.79 6.49
C ILE A 13 1.75 0.73 6.46
N LEU A 14 2.57 1.26 5.55
CA LEU A 14 2.81 2.70 5.43
C LEU A 14 1.52 3.46 5.08
N THR A 15 0.71 2.90 4.19
CA THR A 15 -0.61 3.46 3.86
C THR A 15 -1.53 3.44 5.09
N LEU A 16 -1.56 2.39 5.90
CA LEU A 16 -2.35 2.35 7.12
C LEU A 16 -1.87 3.33 8.21
N GLN A 17 -0.59 3.69 8.19
CA GLN A 17 0.01 4.64 9.14
C GLN A 17 -0.21 6.11 8.74
N SER A 18 -0.48 6.40 7.47
CA SER A 18 -0.83 7.76 7.05
C SER A 18 -2.21 8.16 7.58
N ASP A 19 -2.30 9.35 8.19
CA ASP A 19 -3.51 9.84 8.88
C ASP A 19 -4.48 10.53 7.89
N HIS A 20 -4.90 9.80 6.85
CA HIS A 20 -5.87 10.28 5.86
C HIS A 20 -7.14 9.40 5.85
N ASN A 21 -8.30 10.06 5.67
CA ASN A 21 -9.65 9.45 5.73
C ASN A 21 -9.93 8.39 4.63
N GLY A 22 -8.93 7.95 3.85
CA GLY A 22 -9.02 6.91 2.82
C GLY A 22 -8.06 5.73 2.99
N CYS A 23 -7.19 5.73 4.00
CA CYS A 23 -6.04 4.84 4.11
C CYS A 23 -6.37 3.35 4.34
N LYS A 24 -7.47 3.05 5.05
CA LYS A 24 -7.87 1.65 5.31
C LYS A 24 -8.38 0.93 4.07
N GLU A 25 -9.19 1.62 3.27
CA GLU A 25 -9.78 1.04 2.07
C GLU A 25 -8.73 0.84 0.96
N GLU A 26 -7.78 1.76 0.84
CA GLU A 26 -6.61 1.64 -0.03
C GLU A 26 -5.75 0.41 0.31
N ALA A 27 -5.44 0.23 1.60
CA ALA A 27 -4.69 -0.92 2.10
C ALA A 27 -5.39 -2.25 1.81
N ILE A 28 -6.72 -2.27 1.95
CA ILE A 28 -7.56 -3.43 1.62
C ILE A 28 -7.55 -3.69 0.11
N ASN A 29 -7.64 -2.65 -0.71
CA ASN A 29 -7.62 -2.75 -2.16
C ASN A 29 -6.30 -3.32 -2.67
N MET A 30 -5.17 -2.80 -2.18
CA MET A 30 -3.84 -3.34 -2.49
C MET A 30 -3.69 -4.81 -2.10
N ALA A 31 -4.29 -5.23 -0.96
CA ALA A 31 -4.29 -6.62 -0.55
C ALA A 31 -5.19 -7.50 -1.44
N LYS A 32 -6.36 -7.01 -1.87
CA LYS A 32 -7.29 -7.69 -2.78
C LYS A 32 -6.66 -7.92 -4.15
N GLU A 33 -6.02 -6.90 -4.72
CA GLU A 33 -5.29 -7.01 -5.99
C GLU A 33 -4.18 -8.06 -5.92
N ALA A 34 -3.44 -8.11 -4.80
CA ALA A 34 -2.40 -9.11 -4.57
C ALA A 34 -2.94 -10.56 -4.58
N LEU A 35 -4.20 -10.73 -4.21
CA LEU A 35 -4.92 -11.99 -4.20
C LEU A 35 -5.63 -12.27 -5.55
N GLY A 36 -5.51 -11.38 -6.54
CA GLY A 36 -6.16 -11.50 -7.84
C GLY A 36 -7.66 -11.17 -7.82
N ILE A 37 -8.11 -10.43 -6.80
CA ILE A 37 -9.50 -9.95 -6.70
C ILE A 37 -9.58 -8.61 -7.43
N ASP A 38 -10.59 -8.48 -8.30
CA ASP A 38 -10.83 -7.25 -9.05
C ASP A 38 -11.36 -6.15 -8.12
N VAL A 39 -10.86 -4.94 -8.27
CA VAL A 39 -11.16 -3.81 -7.38
C VAL A 39 -11.50 -2.58 -8.22
N GLU A 40 -12.57 -1.88 -7.84
CA GLU A 40 -12.90 -0.60 -8.47
C GLU A 40 -12.05 0.51 -7.85
N HIS A 41 -11.27 1.17 -8.69
CA HIS A 41 -10.32 2.19 -8.27
C HIS A 41 -10.94 3.60 -8.30
N ASN A 42 -10.77 4.34 -7.20
CA ASN A 42 -11.14 5.76 -7.12
C ASN A 42 -9.89 6.62 -7.28
N SER A 43 -9.69 7.17 -8.48
CA SER A 43 -8.49 7.92 -8.87
C SER A 43 -8.16 9.12 -7.96
N ILE A 44 -9.17 9.78 -7.39
CA ILE A 44 -8.95 10.92 -6.46
C ILE A 44 -8.32 10.42 -5.16
N ARG A 45 -8.75 9.26 -4.65
CA ARG A 45 -8.24 8.70 -3.40
C ARG A 45 -6.80 8.17 -3.56
N GLU A 46 -6.52 7.53 -4.69
CA GLU A 46 -5.17 7.02 -5.01
C GLU A 46 -4.13 8.14 -5.11
N MET A 47 -4.54 9.30 -5.64
CA MET A 47 -3.68 10.48 -5.71
C MET A 47 -3.25 10.98 -4.33
N ILE A 48 -4.12 10.86 -3.31
CA ILE A 48 -3.83 11.28 -1.94
C ILE A 48 -2.88 10.28 -1.25
N ASN A 49 -3.02 8.98 -1.54
CA ASN A 49 -2.28 7.90 -0.89
C ASN A 49 -1.01 7.48 -1.65
N LYS A 50 -0.14 8.45 -1.98
CA LYS A 50 1.10 8.17 -2.72
C LYS A 50 2.27 7.84 -1.78
N ILE A 51 2.53 6.55 -1.57
CA ILE A 51 3.77 6.05 -0.93
C ILE A 51 4.86 5.89 -2.01
N SER A 52 6.04 6.45 -1.77
CA SER A 52 7.20 6.36 -2.68
C SER A 52 8.03 5.09 -2.45
N GLU A 53 8.73 4.60 -3.49
CA GLU A 53 9.66 3.46 -3.36
C GLU A 53 10.77 3.73 -2.32
N GLU A 54 11.28 4.97 -2.24
CA GLU A 54 12.29 5.34 -1.24
C GLU A 54 11.77 5.15 0.20
N GLN A 55 10.49 5.45 0.47
CA GLN A 55 9.87 5.20 1.78
C GLN A 55 9.74 3.69 2.07
N ILE A 56 9.41 2.90 1.05
CA ILE A 56 9.33 1.43 1.17
C ILE A 56 10.72 0.87 1.48
N GLU A 57 11.76 1.31 0.75
CA GLU A 57 13.14 0.86 0.97
C GLU A 57 13.67 1.25 2.35
N LYS A 58 13.39 2.48 2.80
CA LYS A 58 13.73 2.92 4.17
C LYS A 58 13.08 2.04 5.23
N PHE A 59 11.80 1.68 5.06
CA PHE A 59 11.11 0.81 6.02
C PHE A 59 11.63 -0.64 5.95
N MET A 60 11.89 -1.16 4.76
CA MET A 60 12.45 -2.50 4.54
C MET A 60 13.84 -2.66 5.18
N ALA A 61 14.65 -1.59 5.23
CA ALA A 61 15.95 -1.60 5.89
C ALA A 61 15.87 -1.73 7.44
N LEU A 62 14.68 -1.56 8.02
CA LEU A 62 14.42 -1.70 9.46
C LEU A 62 13.93 -3.12 9.85
N LEU A 63 13.68 -4.00 8.88
CA LEU A 63 13.17 -5.38 9.06
C LEU A 63 14.26 -6.43 8.83
#